data_AF-A0A249PBT6-F1
#
_entry.id   AF-A0A249PBT6-F1
#
_cell.length_a   1.000
_cell.length_b   1.000
_cell.length_c   1.000
_cell.angle_alpha   90.00
_cell.angle_beta   90.00
_cell.angle_gamma   90.00
#
_symmetry.space_group_name_H-M   'P 1'
#
loop_
_entity.id
_entity.type
_entity.pdbx_description
1 polymer ?
#
loop_
_entity_poly.entity_id
_entity_poly.type
_entity_poly.pdbx_seq_one_letter_code
_entity_poly.pdbx_strand_id
1 'polypeptide(L)'
;MIAISDIRLTWLPLRNGTYCAMLGRHEVAFVMRRESASDWAWRISHCNGTSQTGFNYAPTLEGAKSEVLAGIQDWFRQAGFE
;
A
#
# COMPACT_ATOMS: atom_id res chain seq x y z
N MET A 1 17.37 1.80 -14.82
CA MET A 1 16.20 0.92 -14.89
C MET A 1 15.89 0.51 -13.46
N ILE A 2 14.77 0.94 -12.89
CA ILE A 2 14.37 0.55 -11.54
C ILE A 2 13.65 -0.78 -11.70
N ALA A 3 14.32 -1.88 -11.34
CA ALA A 3 13.67 -3.19 -11.33
C ALA A 3 12.50 -3.15 -10.34
N ILE A 4 11.35 -3.70 -10.71
CA ILE A 4 10.18 -3.78 -9.82
C ILE A 4 10.53 -4.47 -8.49
N SER A 5 11.51 -5.39 -8.52
CA SER A 5 12.04 -6.10 -7.36
C SER A 5 12.76 -5.19 -6.34
N ASP A 6 13.21 -4.00 -6.77
CA ASP A 6 13.90 -3.03 -5.92
C ASP A 6 12.94 -2.02 -5.27
N ILE A 7 11.64 -2.07 -5.61
CA ILE A 7 10.62 -1.21 -5.00
C ILE A 7 10.53 -1.55 -3.51
N ARG A 8 11.18 -0.73 -2.68
CA ARG A 8 11.09 -0.81 -1.23
C ARG A 8 10.14 0.25 -0.70
N LEU A 9 9.06 -0.23 -0.10
CA LEU A 9 8.15 0.61 0.67
C LEU A 9 8.71 0.80 2.08
N THR A 10 8.89 2.07 2.45
CA THR A 10 9.18 2.46 3.82
C THR A 10 7.86 2.58 4.57
N TRP A 11 7.67 1.73 5.57
CA TRP A 11 6.46 1.74 6.39
C TRP A 11 6.65 2.68 7.59
N LEU A 12 5.93 3.79 7.61
CA LEU A 12 5.95 4.75 8.71
C LEU A 12 4.72 4.55 9.60
N PRO A 13 4.90 4.24 10.90
CA PRO A 13 3.79 4.20 11.83
C PRO A 13 3.24 5.61 12.06
N LEU A 14 1.93 5.76 11.91
CA LEU A 14 1.16 6.94 12.29
C LEU A 14 0.42 6.68 13.62
N ARG A 15 -0.43 7.63 14.01
CA ARG A 15 -1.27 7.51 15.20
C ARG A 15 -2.37 6.45 15.02
N ASN A 16 -2.86 5.91 16.13
CA ASN A 16 -3.99 4.98 16.21
C ASN A 16 -3.83 3.68 15.41
N GLY A 17 -2.62 3.12 15.35
CA GLY A 17 -2.38 1.87 14.62
C GLY A 17 -2.54 1.99 13.10
N THR A 18 -2.34 3.20 12.58
CA THR A 18 -2.26 3.48 11.16
C THR A 18 -0.80 3.44 10.70
N TYR A 19 -0.57 3.05 9.46
CA TYR A 19 0.73 2.96 8.82
C TYR A 19 0.64 3.59 7.43
N CYS A 20 1.63 4.39 7.06
CA CYS A 20 1.80 4.86 5.68
C CYS A 20 2.89 4.07 4.98
N ALA A 21 2.63 3.68 3.74
CA ALA A 21 3.65 3.19 2.83
C ALA A 21 4.22 4.36 2.03
N MET A 22 5.52 4.58 2.16
CA MET A 22 6.26 5.60 1.45
C MET A 22 7.16 4.95 0.40
N LEU A 23 7.09 5.43 -0.83
CA LEU A 23 8.03 5.11 -1.89
C LEU A 23 8.96 6.32 -2.10
N GLY A 24 10.18 6.23 -1.55
CA GLY A 24 11.09 7.36 -1.48
C GLY A 24 10.50 8.50 -0.62
N ARG A 25 10.15 9.63 -1.25
CA ARG A 25 9.54 10.80 -0.59
C ARG A 25 8.04 10.94 -0.84
N HIS A 26 7.44 9.99 -1.54
CA HIS A 26 6.02 10.03 -1.87
C HIS A 26 5.26 8.98 -1.07
N GLU A 27 4.17 9.40 -0.44
CA GLU A 27 3.21 8.49 0.15
C GLU A 27 2.42 7.80 -0.96
N VAL A 28 2.35 6.48 -0.89
CA VAL A 28 1.72 5.68 -1.95
C VAL A 28 0.53 4.87 -1.45
N ALA A 29 0.48 4.56 -0.15
CA ALA A 29 -0.64 3.84 0.45
C ALA A 29 -0.77 4.07 1.96
N PHE A 30 -1.92 3.67 2.50
CA PHE A 30 -2.28 3.72 3.90
C PHE A 30 -2.81 2.35 4.35
N VAL A 31 -2.50 1.96 5.58
CA VAL A 31 -3.02 0.77 6.25
C VAL A 31 -3.44 1.16 7.67
N MET A 32 -4.67 0.91 8.05
CA MET A 32 -5.27 1.32 9.32
C MET A 32 -5.98 0.14 9.97
N ARG A 33 -5.75 -0.05 11.27
CA ARG A 33 -6.45 -1.06 12.05
C ARG A 33 -7.90 -0.63 12.27
N ARG A 34 -8.85 -1.52 11.98
CA ARG A 34 -10.26 -1.31 12.30
C ARG A 34 -10.55 -1.82 13.70
N GLU A 35 -10.87 -0.92 14.61
CA GLU A 35 -11.20 -1.27 15.99
C GLU A 35 -12.44 -2.15 16.09
N SER A 36 -13.41 -1.99 15.19
CA SER A 36 -14.69 -2.71 15.23
C SER A 36 -14.65 -4.15 14.68
N ALA A 37 -13.62 -4.53 13.92
CA ALA A 37 -13.64 -5.77 13.15
C ALA A 37 -12.37 -6.64 13.33
N SER A 38 -11.39 -6.20 14.11
CA SER A 38 -10.04 -6.81 14.19
C SER A 38 -9.29 -6.92 12.85
N ASP A 39 -9.87 -6.45 11.74
CA ASP A 39 -9.26 -6.41 10.42
C ASP A 39 -8.44 -5.13 10.19
N TRP A 40 -7.68 -5.14 9.10
CA TRP A 40 -6.85 -4.05 8.61
C TRP A 40 -7.43 -3.50 7.32
N ALA A 41 -7.83 -2.23 7.33
CA ALA A 41 -8.24 -1.52 6.12
C ALA A 41 -7.02 -0.90 5.44
N TRP A 42 -6.89 -1.05 4.13
CA TRP A 42 -5.79 -0.48 3.37
C TRP A 42 -6.26 0.18 2.08
N ARG A 43 -5.48 1.14 1.60
CA ARG A 43 -5.78 1.91 0.39
C ARG A 43 -4.50 2.40 -0.28
N ILE A 44 -4.42 2.28 -1.59
CA ILE A 44 -3.37 2.89 -2.41
C ILE A 44 -3.90 4.23 -2.94
N SER A 45 -3.13 5.31 -2.75
CA SER A 45 -3.57 6.69 -3.05
C SER A 45 -2.92 7.26 -4.31
N HIS A 46 -1.62 7.03 -4.51
CA HIS A 46 -0.85 7.67 -5.59
C HIS A 46 -0.45 6.72 -6.73
N CYS A 47 -0.21 5.45 -6.43
CA CYS A 47 0.13 4.41 -7.43
C CYS A 47 -1.08 3.58 -7.81
N ASN A 48 -2.29 4.13 -7.69
CA ASN A 48 -3.51 3.42 -8.02
C ASN A 48 -4.00 3.99 -9.34
N GLY A 49 -3.73 3.28 -10.44
CA GLY A 49 -4.23 3.62 -11.76
C GLY A 49 -5.75 3.80 -11.70
N THR A 50 -6.18 5.06 -11.64
CA THR A 50 -7.49 5.58 -12.04
C THR A 50 -8.77 4.82 -11.67
N SER A 51 -8.92 4.10 -10.53
CA SER A 51 -10.28 3.59 -10.15
C SER A 51 -10.52 3.07 -8.73
N GLN A 52 -9.52 2.63 -7.96
CA GLN A 52 -9.81 2.12 -6.62
C GLN A 52 -9.78 3.24 -5.57
N THR A 53 -10.96 3.85 -5.35
CA THR A 53 -11.19 4.86 -4.31
C THR A 53 -11.59 4.26 -2.95
N GLY A 54 -11.89 2.97 -2.93
CA GLY A 54 -12.33 2.23 -1.73
C GLY A 54 -11.18 1.75 -0.85
N PHE A 55 -11.51 1.49 0.42
CA PHE A 55 -10.64 0.72 1.32
C PHE A 55 -10.83 -0.77 1.04
N ASN A 56 -9.73 -1.47 0.85
CA ASN A 56 -9.66 -2.93 0.87
C ASN A 56 -9.41 -3.40 2.30
N TYR A 57 -9.69 -4.67 2.59
CA TYR A 57 -9.60 -5.20 3.94
C TYR A 57 -8.81 -6.51 3.96
N ALA A 58 -7.90 -6.63 4.91
CA ALA A 58 -7.13 -7.83 5.16
C ALA A 58 -7.24 -8.23 6.63
N PRO A 59 -7.23 -9.54 6.94
CA PRO A 59 -7.31 -10.02 8.32
C PRO A 59 -6.05 -9.71 9.14
N THR A 60 -4.90 -9.47 8.50
CA THR A 60 -3.62 -9.21 9.17
C THR A 60 -2.91 -8.00 8.56
N LEU A 61 -2.07 -7.35 9.39
CA LEU A 61 -1.21 -6.24 8.94
C LEU A 61 -0.28 -6.67 7.81
N GLU A 62 0.32 -7.85 7.92
CA GLU A 62 1.24 -8.37 6.90
C GLU A 62 0.52 -8.67 5.58
N GLY A 63 -0.73 -9.16 5.65
CA GLY A 63 -1.59 -9.32 4.47
C GLY A 63 -1.84 -7.97 3.79
N ALA A 64 -2.30 -6.98 4.54
CA ALA A 64 -2.52 -5.63 4.03
C ALA A 64 -1.26 -5.02 3.39
N LYS A 65 -0.10 -5.17 4.04
CA LYS A 65 1.18 -4.68 3.52
C LYS A 65 1.58 -5.37 2.21
N SER A 66 1.37 -6.68 2.13
CA SER A 66 1.69 -7.50 0.97
C SER A 66 0.80 -7.15 -0.23
N GLU A 67 -0.50 -6.98 0.00
CA GLU A 67 -1.45 -6.57 -1.05
C GLU A 67 -1.15 -5.15 -1.57
N VAL A 68 -0.83 -4.22 -0.66
CA VAL A 68 -0.38 -2.87 -1.04
C VAL A 68 0.87 -2.93 -1.92
N LEU A 69 1.87 -3.72 -1.53
CA LEU A 69 3.09 -3.86 -2.33
C LEU A 69 2.80 -4.46 -3.70
N ALA A 70 1.99 -5.51 -3.76
CA ALA A 70 1.60 -6.15 -5.01
C ALA A 70 0.87 -5.18 -5.95
N GLY A 71 -0.08 -4.39 -5.42
CA GLY A 71 -0.80 -3.38 -6.21
C GLY A 71 0.11 -2.27 -6.75
N ILE A 72 1.08 -1.82 -5.95
CA ILE A 72 2.07 -0.83 -6.40
C ILE A 72 2.98 -1.43 -7.48
N GLN A 73 3.50 -2.64 -7.27
CA GLN A 73 4.33 -3.34 -8.27
C GLN A 73 3.59 -3.56 -9.59
N ASP A 74 2.32 -3.93 -9.52
CA ASP A 74 1.47 -4.11 -10.70
C ASP A 74 1.24 -2.77 -11.43
N TRP A 75 1.01 -1.67 -10.71
CA TRP A 75 0.93 -0.34 -11.31
C TRP A 75 2.23 0.06 -12.02
N PHE A 76 3.38 -0.17 -11.40
CA PHE A 76 4.67 0.10 -12.03
C PHE A 76 4.87 -0.75 -13.30
N ARG A 77 4.47 -2.02 -13.26
CA ARG A 77 4.47 -2.89 -14.46
C ARG A 77 3.58 -2.33 -15.56
N GLN A 78 2.36 -1.92 -15.24
CA GLN A 78 1.42 -1.32 -16.20
C GLN A 78 1.93 0.01 -16.77
N ALA A 79 2.65 0.79 -15.96
CA ALA A 79 3.29 2.04 -16.38
C ALA A 79 4.55 1.82 -17.25
N GLY A 80 4.93 0.57 -17.52
CA GLY A 80 6.05 0.21 -18.40
C GLY A 80 7.42 0.17 -17.70
N PHE A 81 7.44 0.06 -16.37
CA PHE A 81 8.68 -0.20 -15.63
C PHE A 81 8.94 -1.72 -15.58
N GLU A 82 10.21 -2.11 -15.77
CA GLU A 82 10.70 -3.50 -15.81
C GLU A 82 11.67 -3.74 -14.63
#